data_AF-A0A7X3V9F2-F1
#
_entry.id   AF-A0A7X3V9F2-F1
#
_cell.length_a   1.000
_cell.length_b   1.000
_cell.length_c   1.000
_cell.angle_alpha   90.00
_cell.angle_beta   90.00
_cell.angle_gamma   90.00
#
_symmetry.space_group_name_H-M   'P 1'
#
loop_
_entity.id
_entity.type
_entity.pdbx_description
1 polymer ?
#
loop_
_entity_poly.entity_id
_entity_poly.type
_entity_poly.pdbx_seq_one_letter_code
_entity_poly.pdbx_strand_id
1 'polypeptide(L)'
;PTPTTTPSSTPDPTPAPTSAPPVEAASTSTPTATATSETGGPPALRLSEVLADPVEPGVDGAYEWVELVNTASVAVSTAGWAIGDATSLDPLPAVEVPPGGYVVIAAEMAVLPVNVLVARAPDGTIGNGLNNAGDAVRLVSPAGDVVDSLSFGENRSVLDSPPPAAPPGATLGARFAGDRWAETLRPSPGAPNTFVEPTATPTPAPTMTPSPAAAPTATAAATGVGATPAPLPVRFERESGSRTPWIALGAVAGASLALTFAAARGALGRWRRGG
;
A
#
# COMPACT_ATOMS: atom_id res chain seq x y z
N PRO A 1 -62.15 -84.62 -18.23
CA PRO A 1 -62.90 -83.40 -18.59
C PRO A 1 -62.22 -82.69 -19.76
N THR A 2 -62.85 -82.64 -20.92
CA THR A 2 -62.54 -81.69 -22.01
C THR A 2 -63.09 -80.32 -21.63
N PRO A 3 -62.52 -79.18 -22.11
CA PRO A 3 -62.65 -78.76 -23.53
C PRO A 3 -61.32 -78.07 -24.07
N THR A 4 -61.02 -77.91 -25.38
CA THR A 4 -61.42 -76.82 -26.33
C THR A 4 -60.70 -75.48 -26.07
N THR A 5 -60.14 -74.70 -27.03
CA THR A 5 -59.91 -74.83 -28.50
C THR A 5 -58.80 -73.88 -29.02
N THR A 6 -58.23 -74.25 -30.18
CA THR A 6 -58.06 -73.50 -31.46
C THR A 6 -58.73 -72.10 -31.62
N PRO A 7 -58.41 -71.32 -32.69
CA PRO A 7 -57.23 -70.47 -32.96
C PRO A 7 -57.60 -68.96 -33.02
N SER A 8 -56.70 -68.07 -33.47
CA SER A 8 -57.11 -66.73 -33.97
C SER A 8 -56.22 -66.12 -35.09
N SER A 9 -56.85 -65.90 -36.25
CA SER A 9 -56.75 -64.72 -37.14
C SER A 9 -55.43 -63.95 -37.38
N THR A 10 -54.85 -64.17 -38.56
CA THR A 10 -54.37 -63.15 -39.54
C THR A 10 -55.52 -62.14 -39.88
N PRO A 11 -55.32 -60.91 -40.44
CA PRO A 11 -54.12 -60.24 -41.00
C PRO A 11 -53.81 -58.90 -40.26
N ASP A 12 -53.23 -57.78 -40.77
CA ASP A 12 -52.72 -57.29 -42.09
C ASP A 12 -51.63 -56.19 -41.84
N PRO A 13 -50.88 -55.66 -42.85
CA PRO A 13 -49.82 -54.67 -42.63
C PRO A 13 -50.30 -53.19 -42.68
N THR A 14 -49.85 -52.38 -41.72
CA THR A 14 -50.02 -50.92 -41.69
C THR A 14 -48.79 -50.23 -42.30
N PRO A 15 -48.94 -49.20 -43.16
CA PRO A 15 -47.82 -48.61 -43.91
C PRO A 15 -46.83 -47.81 -43.05
N ALA A 16 -45.57 -47.74 -43.52
CA ALA A 16 -44.51 -46.99 -42.87
C ALA A 16 -44.68 -45.47 -43.03
N PRO A 17 -44.49 -44.66 -41.96
CA PRO A 17 -44.37 -43.21 -42.09
C PRO A 17 -43.02 -42.81 -42.71
N THR A 18 -43.04 -41.83 -43.60
CA THR A 18 -41.86 -41.30 -44.31
C THR A 18 -40.80 -40.74 -43.36
N SER A 19 -39.53 -40.97 -43.70
CA SER A 19 -38.38 -40.41 -43.00
C SER A 19 -38.44 -38.88 -42.88
N ALA A 20 -38.34 -38.37 -41.65
CA ALA A 20 -37.93 -37.00 -41.35
C ALA A 20 -36.50 -37.06 -40.78
N PRO A 21 -35.56 -36.20 -41.23
CA PRO A 21 -34.20 -36.22 -40.72
C PRO A 21 -34.16 -35.72 -39.27
N PRO A 22 -33.45 -36.41 -38.35
CA PRO A 22 -33.07 -35.81 -37.08
C PRO A 22 -32.22 -34.56 -37.36
N VAL A 23 -32.57 -33.44 -36.72
CA VAL A 23 -31.84 -32.18 -36.90
C VAL A 23 -30.41 -32.35 -36.38
N GLU A 24 -29.43 -32.02 -37.23
CA GLU A 24 -28.02 -32.04 -36.89
C GLU A 24 -27.76 -31.12 -35.69
N ALA A 25 -27.29 -31.70 -34.59
CA ALA A 25 -27.03 -30.97 -33.35
C ALA A 25 -25.82 -30.06 -33.54
N ALA A 26 -26.07 -28.81 -33.94
CA ALA A 26 -25.04 -27.82 -34.21
C ALA A 26 -24.12 -27.67 -32.99
N SER A 27 -22.84 -28.04 -33.16
CA SER A 27 -21.81 -27.91 -32.14
C SER A 27 -21.67 -26.45 -31.71
N THR A 28 -22.20 -26.12 -30.53
CA THR A 28 -22.09 -24.77 -29.97
C THR A 28 -20.63 -24.45 -29.72
N SER A 29 -20.03 -23.65 -30.61
CA SER A 29 -18.66 -23.17 -30.44
C SER A 29 -18.59 -22.29 -29.20
N THR A 30 -17.97 -22.78 -28.13
CA THR A 30 -17.61 -21.97 -26.97
C THR A 30 -16.90 -20.70 -27.46
N PRO A 31 -17.36 -19.50 -27.10
CA PRO A 31 -16.63 -18.29 -27.46
C PRO A 31 -15.30 -18.29 -26.70
N THR A 32 -14.20 -18.49 -27.42
CA THR A 32 -12.86 -18.21 -26.90
C THR A 32 -12.84 -16.77 -26.45
N ALA A 33 -12.69 -16.54 -25.14
CA ALA A 33 -12.50 -15.21 -24.60
C ALA A 33 -11.12 -14.70 -25.03
N THR A 34 -11.06 -14.03 -26.19
CA THR A 34 -9.90 -13.24 -26.58
C THR A 34 -9.65 -12.22 -25.49
N ALA A 35 -8.52 -12.35 -24.78
CA ALA A 35 -8.06 -11.34 -23.86
C ALA A 35 -7.67 -10.09 -24.68
N THR A 36 -8.61 -9.17 -24.84
CA THR A 36 -8.34 -7.85 -25.42
C THR A 36 -7.37 -7.13 -24.48
N SER A 37 -6.16 -6.87 -24.95
CA SER A 37 -5.22 -5.97 -24.27
C SER A 37 -5.75 -4.54 -24.32
N GLU A 38 -6.60 -4.20 -23.36
CA GLU A 38 -7.12 -2.85 -23.12
C GLU A 38 -5.99 -1.91 -22.63
N THR A 39 -5.13 -1.46 -23.55
CA THR A 39 -4.10 -0.43 -23.30
C THR A 39 -4.79 0.92 -23.01
N GLY A 40 -5.28 1.07 -21.78
CA GLY A 40 -6.06 2.22 -21.31
C GLY A 40 -6.88 1.98 -20.04
N GLY A 41 -7.13 0.71 -19.66
CA GLY A 41 -7.77 0.38 -18.38
C GLY A 41 -6.80 0.46 -17.18
N PRO A 42 -7.32 0.57 -15.94
CA PRO A 42 -6.50 0.35 -14.74
C PRO A 42 -5.98 -1.10 -14.70
N PRO A 43 -4.80 -1.35 -14.09
CA PRO A 43 -4.21 -2.69 -14.05
C PRO A 43 -5.07 -3.65 -13.22
N ALA A 44 -5.29 -4.84 -13.78
CA ALA A 44 -6.27 -5.80 -13.27
C ALA A 44 -5.90 -6.31 -11.85
N LEU A 45 -4.61 -6.61 -11.61
CA LEU A 45 -4.06 -6.77 -10.27
C LEU A 45 -3.31 -5.50 -9.86
N ARG A 46 -3.44 -5.11 -8.59
CA ARG A 46 -2.72 -4.00 -7.95
C ARG A 46 -2.08 -4.44 -6.65
N LEU A 47 -1.00 -3.77 -6.24
CA LEU A 47 -0.43 -3.93 -4.90
C LEU A 47 -1.42 -3.38 -3.85
N SER A 48 -1.71 -4.13 -2.79
CA SER A 48 -2.64 -3.72 -1.73
C SER A 48 -2.00 -3.61 -0.35
N GLU A 49 -1.14 -4.54 0.06
CA GLU A 49 -0.52 -4.53 1.39
C GLU A 49 0.87 -5.20 1.38
N VAL A 50 1.82 -4.77 2.21
CA VAL A 50 3.21 -5.27 2.25
C VAL A 50 3.70 -5.46 3.68
N LEU A 51 4.16 -6.67 4.02
CA LEU A 51 5.00 -6.95 5.20
C LEU A 51 6.45 -7.18 4.75
N ALA A 52 7.30 -6.16 4.95
CA ALA A 52 8.75 -6.23 4.69
C ALA A 52 9.60 -6.39 5.96
N ASP A 53 9.02 -6.15 7.14
CA ASP A 53 9.68 -6.27 8.44
C ASP A 53 8.81 -7.18 9.33
N PRO A 54 8.93 -8.52 9.25
CA PRO A 54 8.19 -9.47 10.09
C PRO A 54 8.69 -9.44 11.56
N VAL A 55 8.22 -10.36 12.43
CA VAL A 55 8.62 -10.37 13.85
C VAL A 55 9.69 -11.43 14.18
N GLU A 56 10.23 -12.08 13.15
CA GLU A 56 11.15 -13.20 13.20
C GLU A 56 12.58 -12.77 12.81
N PRO A 57 13.37 -12.20 13.75
CA PRO A 57 14.56 -11.40 13.41
C PRO A 57 15.71 -12.21 12.82
N GLY A 58 16.24 -11.74 11.69
CA GLY A 58 17.41 -12.31 11.01
C GLY A 58 17.10 -13.49 10.09
N VAL A 59 15.82 -13.78 9.87
CA VAL A 59 15.29 -14.75 8.88
C VAL A 59 14.14 -14.14 8.06
N ASP A 60 14.10 -12.80 8.03
CA ASP A 60 12.96 -11.96 7.68
C ASP A 60 12.39 -12.29 6.28
N GLY A 61 13.27 -12.44 5.29
CA GLY A 61 12.94 -12.81 3.91
C GLY A 61 12.10 -14.09 3.74
N ALA A 62 12.12 -15.00 4.71
CA ALA A 62 11.29 -16.22 4.68
C ALA A 62 9.87 -16.01 5.27
N TYR A 63 9.61 -14.89 5.94
CA TYR A 63 8.33 -14.55 6.59
C TYR A 63 7.62 -13.34 5.96
N GLU A 64 8.27 -12.64 5.05
CA GLU A 64 7.70 -11.58 4.20
C GLU A 64 6.47 -12.01 3.39
N TRP A 65 5.62 -11.03 3.08
CA TRP A 65 4.56 -11.20 2.10
C TRP A 65 4.09 -9.87 1.49
N VAL A 66 3.53 -9.96 0.28
CA VAL A 66 2.92 -8.87 -0.47
C VAL A 66 1.53 -9.31 -0.92
N GLU A 67 0.51 -8.53 -0.61
CA GLU A 67 -0.84 -8.76 -1.10
C GLU A 67 -1.11 -8.01 -2.42
N LEU A 68 -1.83 -8.70 -3.31
CA LEU A 68 -2.42 -8.14 -4.51
C LEU A 68 -3.96 -8.13 -4.40
N VAL A 69 -4.59 -7.06 -4.87
CA VAL A 69 -6.04 -6.97 -5.06
C VAL A 69 -6.40 -7.02 -6.56
N ASN A 70 -7.44 -7.78 -6.90
CA ASN A 70 -8.03 -7.76 -8.23
C ASN A 70 -9.05 -6.59 -8.34
N THR A 71 -8.73 -5.58 -9.13
CA THR A 71 -9.58 -4.40 -9.37
C THR A 71 -10.53 -4.57 -10.55
N ALA A 72 -10.43 -5.66 -11.32
CA ALA A 72 -11.31 -5.95 -12.44
C ALA A 72 -12.67 -6.50 -11.99
N SER A 73 -13.67 -6.40 -12.88
CA SER A 73 -15.02 -6.95 -12.70
C SER A 73 -15.13 -8.45 -13.01
N VAL A 74 -14.01 -9.11 -13.31
CA VAL A 74 -13.90 -10.54 -13.66
C VAL A 74 -12.78 -11.18 -12.82
N ALA A 75 -12.78 -12.51 -12.70
CA ALA A 75 -11.66 -13.21 -12.08
C ALA A 75 -10.38 -13.06 -12.93
N VAL A 76 -9.22 -12.99 -12.27
CA VAL A 76 -7.92 -12.79 -12.89
C VAL A 76 -6.95 -13.84 -12.40
N SER A 77 -6.32 -14.55 -13.34
CA SER A 77 -5.25 -15.49 -13.04
C SER A 77 -3.93 -14.77 -12.79
N THR A 78 -3.19 -15.15 -11.74
CA THR A 78 -1.79 -14.75 -11.54
C THR A 78 -0.82 -15.47 -12.49
N ALA A 79 -1.29 -16.39 -13.34
CA ALA A 79 -0.47 -17.11 -14.29
C ALA A 79 0.31 -16.17 -15.23
N GLY A 80 1.64 -16.30 -15.24
CA GLY A 80 2.54 -15.51 -16.09
C GLY A 80 2.84 -14.09 -15.60
N TRP A 81 2.23 -13.66 -14.49
CA TRP A 81 2.67 -12.47 -13.76
C TRP A 81 3.98 -12.75 -13.01
N ALA A 82 4.71 -11.70 -12.64
CA ALA A 82 5.85 -11.78 -11.73
C ALA A 82 5.79 -10.67 -10.67
N ILE A 83 6.42 -10.91 -9.53
CA ILE A 83 6.60 -9.92 -8.47
C ILE A 83 8.05 -9.92 -8.00
N GLY A 84 8.51 -8.88 -7.30
CA GLY A 84 9.84 -8.92 -6.68
C GLY A 84 10.28 -7.58 -6.09
N ASP A 85 11.53 -7.57 -5.64
CA ASP A 85 12.23 -6.42 -5.07
C ASP A 85 12.72 -5.41 -6.15
N ALA A 86 13.58 -4.46 -5.77
CA ALA A 86 14.18 -3.48 -6.67
C ALA A 86 15.17 -4.06 -7.71
N THR A 87 15.49 -5.35 -7.65
CA THR A 87 16.63 -6.01 -8.31
C THR A 87 16.32 -7.36 -8.98
N SER A 88 15.34 -8.11 -8.49
CA SER A 88 14.91 -9.44 -8.95
C SER A 88 13.41 -9.50 -9.26
N LEU A 89 12.95 -10.61 -9.84
CA LEU A 89 11.56 -10.90 -10.16
C LEU A 89 11.31 -12.42 -10.19
N ASP A 90 10.26 -12.85 -9.50
CA ASP A 90 9.88 -14.25 -9.33
C ASP A 90 8.54 -14.49 -10.05
N PRO A 91 8.43 -15.55 -10.87
CA PRO A 91 7.19 -15.86 -11.58
C PRO A 91 6.13 -16.38 -10.60
N LEU A 92 4.93 -15.79 -10.62
CA LEU A 92 3.85 -16.20 -9.74
C LEU A 92 3.27 -17.56 -10.15
N PRO A 93 2.95 -18.46 -9.19
CA PRO A 93 2.16 -19.65 -9.48
C PRO A 93 0.74 -19.25 -9.91
N ALA A 94 0.11 -20.08 -10.74
CA ALA A 94 -1.23 -19.82 -11.27
C ALA A 94 -2.32 -19.99 -10.19
N VAL A 95 -2.98 -18.89 -9.83
CA VAL A 95 -4.06 -18.79 -8.84
C VAL A 95 -5.14 -17.85 -9.39
N GLU A 96 -6.41 -18.25 -9.31
CA GLU A 96 -7.54 -17.42 -9.75
C GLU A 96 -8.00 -16.47 -8.64
N VAL A 97 -7.81 -15.17 -8.83
CA VAL A 97 -8.22 -14.12 -7.89
C VAL A 97 -9.63 -13.64 -8.26
N PRO A 98 -10.66 -13.77 -7.39
CA PRO A 98 -12.02 -13.31 -7.68
C PRO A 98 -12.12 -11.80 -7.95
N PRO A 99 -13.19 -11.30 -8.61
CA PRO A 99 -13.41 -9.86 -8.78
C PRO A 99 -13.49 -9.15 -7.41
N GLY A 100 -12.68 -8.10 -7.19
CA GLY A 100 -12.58 -7.44 -5.89
C GLY A 100 -11.96 -8.31 -4.78
N GLY A 101 -11.42 -9.48 -5.14
CA GLY A 101 -10.75 -10.41 -4.22
C GLY A 101 -9.25 -10.10 -4.08
N TYR A 102 -8.65 -10.75 -3.10
CA TYR A 102 -7.25 -10.58 -2.72
C TYR A 102 -6.47 -11.89 -2.87
N VAL A 103 -5.17 -11.80 -3.15
CA VAL A 103 -4.22 -12.92 -3.05
C VAL A 103 -2.94 -12.44 -2.37
N VAL A 104 -2.48 -13.17 -1.36
CA VAL A 104 -1.20 -12.89 -0.70
C VAL A 104 -0.10 -13.70 -1.39
N ILE A 105 0.86 -13.01 -1.99
CA ILE A 105 2.13 -13.60 -2.40
C ILE A 105 3.02 -13.70 -1.17
N ALA A 106 3.50 -14.89 -0.84
CA ALA A 106 4.11 -15.16 0.46
C ALA A 106 5.43 -15.92 0.32
N ALA A 107 6.42 -15.53 1.12
CA ALA A 107 7.66 -16.26 1.33
C ALA A 107 7.42 -17.66 1.94
N GLU A 108 8.43 -18.53 2.03
CA GLU A 108 8.24 -19.96 2.37
C GLU A 108 7.52 -20.18 3.73
N MET A 109 7.93 -19.45 4.77
CA MET A 109 7.49 -19.65 6.15
C MET A 109 6.43 -18.65 6.64
N ALA A 110 6.07 -17.64 5.83
CA ALA A 110 5.12 -16.59 6.22
C ALA A 110 3.77 -17.14 6.72
N VAL A 111 3.38 -16.75 7.94
CA VAL A 111 2.22 -17.30 8.66
C VAL A 111 0.96 -16.48 8.36
N LEU A 112 -0.06 -17.12 7.78
CA LEU A 112 -1.27 -16.45 7.29
C LEU A 112 -2.56 -17.14 7.80
N PRO A 113 -3.69 -16.42 7.93
CA PRO A 113 -4.97 -17.00 8.32
C PRO A 113 -5.49 -18.05 7.32
N VAL A 114 -6.17 -19.08 7.82
CA VAL A 114 -6.58 -20.29 7.04
C VAL A 114 -7.55 -20.05 5.88
N ASN A 115 -8.15 -18.86 5.77
CA ASN A 115 -9.12 -18.50 4.73
C ASN A 115 -8.56 -17.49 3.72
N VAL A 116 -7.25 -17.20 3.75
CA VAL A 116 -6.58 -16.32 2.79
C VAL A 116 -6.21 -17.11 1.53
N LEU A 117 -6.40 -16.51 0.37
CA LEU A 117 -5.91 -17.03 -0.90
C LEU A 117 -4.40 -16.75 -1.00
N VAL A 118 -3.57 -17.79 -1.11
CA VAL A 118 -2.11 -17.65 -1.02
C VAL A 118 -1.43 -18.22 -2.26
N ALA A 119 -0.48 -17.45 -2.80
CA ALA A 119 0.50 -17.88 -3.78
C ALA A 119 1.88 -17.89 -3.08
N ARG A 120 2.54 -19.05 -2.95
CA ARG A 120 3.91 -19.09 -2.39
C ARG A 120 4.92 -18.73 -3.49
N ALA A 121 5.92 -17.93 -3.15
CA ALA A 121 7.02 -17.62 -4.06
C ALA A 121 7.84 -18.90 -4.35
N PRO A 122 8.32 -19.13 -5.60
CA PRO A 122 8.86 -20.45 -5.99
C PRO A 122 10.19 -20.85 -5.34
N ASP A 123 11.00 -19.89 -4.91
CA ASP A 123 12.32 -20.07 -4.28
C ASP A 123 12.34 -19.73 -2.77
N GLY A 124 11.26 -19.14 -2.26
CA GLY A 124 11.00 -18.96 -0.83
C GLY A 124 11.12 -17.53 -0.30
N THR A 125 11.54 -16.56 -1.12
CA THR A 125 11.65 -15.12 -0.80
C THR A 125 10.78 -14.27 -1.74
N ILE A 126 10.75 -12.94 -1.57
CA ILE A 126 10.17 -12.02 -2.56
C ILE A 126 11.31 -11.19 -3.16
N GLY A 127 11.63 -11.45 -4.42
CA GLY A 127 12.96 -11.16 -4.96
C GLY A 127 14.05 -11.84 -4.12
N ASN A 128 15.08 -11.10 -3.76
CA ASN A 128 16.12 -11.54 -2.82
C ASN A 128 15.76 -11.28 -1.35
N GLY A 129 14.51 -10.89 -1.06
CA GLY A 129 14.04 -10.38 0.23
C GLY A 129 13.95 -8.86 0.25
N LEU A 130 12.90 -8.33 0.89
CA LEU A 130 12.59 -6.91 0.97
C LEU A 130 13.35 -6.24 2.12
N ASN A 131 14.25 -5.31 1.82
CA ASN A 131 15.04 -4.63 2.85
C ASN A 131 14.17 -3.83 3.84
N ASN A 132 14.19 -4.22 5.11
CA ASN A 132 13.42 -3.62 6.21
C ASN A 132 13.62 -2.08 6.32
N ALA A 133 14.81 -1.56 5.97
CA ALA A 133 15.10 -0.12 6.00
C ALA A 133 14.51 0.66 4.80
N GLY A 134 14.18 -0.02 3.71
CA GLY A 134 13.57 0.55 2.53
C GLY A 134 13.94 -0.18 1.24
N ASP A 135 12.93 -0.73 0.56
CA ASP A 135 13.07 -1.39 -0.75
C ASP A 135 12.04 -0.87 -1.76
N ALA A 136 11.93 -1.53 -2.92
CA ALA A 136 10.82 -1.35 -3.85
C ALA A 136 10.18 -2.68 -4.24
N VAL A 137 8.86 -2.77 -4.08
CA VAL A 137 8.05 -3.89 -4.58
C VAL A 137 7.56 -3.56 -5.99
N ARG A 138 7.70 -4.50 -6.93
CA ARG A 138 7.33 -4.34 -8.34
C ARG A 138 6.42 -5.46 -8.81
N LEU A 139 5.25 -5.10 -9.36
CA LEU A 139 4.30 -6.04 -9.97
C LEU A 139 4.41 -5.96 -11.50
N VAL A 140 4.67 -7.11 -12.13
CA VAL A 140 4.91 -7.25 -13.57
C VAL A 140 3.84 -8.11 -14.21
N SER A 141 3.24 -7.60 -15.27
CA SER A 141 2.19 -8.26 -16.04
C SER A 141 2.75 -9.36 -16.96
N PRO A 142 1.91 -10.28 -17.48
CA PRO A 142 2.32 -11.29 -18.47
C PRO A 142 2.85 -10.73 -19.81
N ALA A 143 2.72 -9.41 -20.05
CA ALA A 143 3.33 -8.73 -21.19
C ALA A 143 4.80 -8.33 -20.95
N GLY A 144 5.27 -8.38 -19.69
CA GLY A 144 6.59 -7.91 -19.26
C GLY A 144 6.59 -6.46 -18.72
N ASP A 145 5.47 -5.74 -18.84
CA ASP A 145 5.34 -4.38 -18.31
C ASP A 145 5.18 -4.37 -16.78
N VAL A 146 5.89 -3.46 -16.11
CA VAL A 146 5.62 -3.11 -14.70
C VAL A 146 4.31 -2.32 -14.65
N VAL A 147 3.32 -2.83 -13.91
CA VAL A 147 1.95 -2.27 -13.90
C VAL A 147 1.51 -1.72 -12.56
N ASP A 148 2.17 -2.08 -11.46
CA ASP A 148 2.05 -1.41 -10.17
C ASP A 148 3.39 -1.51 -9.43
N SER A 149 3.71 -0.54 -8.57
CA SER A 149 4.98 -0.52 -7.84
C SER A 149 4.94 0.43 -6.64
N LEU A 150 5.66 0.06 -5.59
CA LEU A 150 5.86 0.84 -4.36
C LEU A 150 7.36 0.91 -4.08
N SER A 151 7.90 2.07 -3.72
CA SER A 151 9.15 2.13 -2.95
C SER A 151 8.88 2.70 -1.55
N PHE A 152 9.59 2.21 -0.54
CA PHE A 152 9.36 2.53 0.86
C PHE A 152 10.67 2.82 1.61
N GLY A 153 10.56 3.43 2.80
CA GLY A 153 11.69 3.71 3.68
C GLY A 153 12.72 4.65 3.04
N GLU A 154 13.99 4.23 3.01
CA GLU A 154 15.06 4.99 2.37
C GLU A 154 15.02 4.97 0.83
N ASN A 155 14.30 4.02 0.22
CA ASN A 155 14.30 3.77 -1.23
C ASN A 155 13.36 4.71 -2.00
N ARG A 156 13.93 5.48 -2.93
CA ARG A 156 13.24 6.48 -3.79
C ARG A 156 13.26 6.12 -5.28
N SER A 157 13.37 4.83 -5.61
CA SER A 157 13.42 4.37 -7.02
C SER A 157 12.07 4.46 -7.74
N VAL A 158 10.95 4.46 -6.99
CA VAL A 158 9.59 4.55 -7.53
C VAL A 158 8.92 5.88 -7.12
N LEU A 159 9.07 6.29 -5.86
CA LEU A 159 8.44 7.48 -5.30
C LEU A 159 9.46 8.53 -4.84
N ASP A 160 9.30 9.80 -5.24
CA ASP A 160 10.09 10.95 -4.74
C ASP A 160 9.96 11.13 -3.21
N SER A 161 8.81 10.73 -2.67
CA SER A 161 8.45 10.82 -1.25
C SER A 161 7.72 9.54 -0.83
N PRO A 162 8.47 8.44 -0.60
CA PRO A 162 7.92 7.15 -0.20
C PRO A 162 7.26 7.24 1.19
N PRO A 163 6.36 6.29 1.55
CA PRO A 163 6.07 6.06 2.96
C PRO A 163 7.35 5.66 3.71
N PRO A 164 7.47 5.96 5.02
CA PRO A 164 8.47 5.33 5.87
C PRO A 164 8.37 3.80 5.79
N ALA A 165 9.44 3.08 6.15
CA ALA A 165 9.32 1.65 6.41
C ALA A 165 8.37 1.42 7.59
N ALA A 166 7.57 0.35 7.53
CA ALA A 166 6.77 -0.08 8.67
C ALA A 166 7.68 -0.72 9.73
N PRO A 167 7.37 -0.59 11.03
CA PRO A 167 8.10 -1.27 12.10
C PRO A 167 7.83 -2.80 12.12
N PRO A 168 8.64 -3.60 12.84
CA PRO A 168 8.50 -5.05 12.90
C PRO A 168 7.08 -5.52 13.25
N GLY A 169 6.50 -6.35 12.37
CA GLY A 169 5.15 -6.89 12.46
C GLY A 169 4.02 -5.97 11.97
N ALA A 170 4.33 -4.78 11.46
CA ALA A 170 3.38 -3.86 10.84
C ALA A 170 3.53 -3.83 9.32
N THR A 171 2.47 -3.40 8.62
CA THR A 171 2.40 -3.43 7.16
C THR A 171 2.20 -2.04 6.57
N LEU A 172 2.67 -1.86 5.32
CA LEU A 172 2.30 -0.73 4.49
C LEU A 172 1.08 -1.11 3.65
N GLY A 173 -0.01 -0.36 3.79
CA GLY A 173 -1.26 -0.57 3.07
C GLY A 173 -1.55 0.53 2.05
N ALA A 174 -2.03 0.13 0.88
CA ALA A 174 -2.50 1.02 -0.17
C ALA A 174 -3.80 1.73 0.24
N ARG A 175 -3.80 3.06 0.07
CA ARG A 175 -4.97 3.94 0.07
C ARG A 175 -5.25 4.33 -1.38
N PHE A 176 -6.02 3.49 -2.08
CA PHE A 176 -6.40 3.73 -3.48
C PHE A 176 -7.11 5.08 -3.70
N ALA A 177 -7.82 5.58 -2.67
CA ALA A 177 -8.34 6.94 -2.65
C ALA A 177 -7.18 7.97 -2.54
N GLY A 178 -6.73 8.48 -3.68
CA GLY A 178 -5.63 9.45 -3.78
C GLY A 178 -4.25 8.83 -4.05
N ASP A 179 -4.19 7.52 -4.31
CA ASP A 179 -2.99 6.74 -4.64
C ASP A 179 -1.83 7.00 -3.65
N ARG A 180 -2.09 6.70 -2.37
CA ARG A 180 -1.14 6.88 -1.26
C ARG A 180 -0.86 5.55 -0.58
N TRP A 181 0.27 5.48 0.13
CA TRP A 181 0.61 4.38 1.03
C TRP A 181 0.80 4.90 2.46
N ALA A 182 0.48 4.08 3.45
CA ALA A 182 0.63 4.37 4.88
C ALA A 182 0.73 3.08 5.69
N GLU A 183 1.27 3.16 6.91
CA GLU A 183 1.19 2.09 7.91
C GLU A 183 -0.29 1.74 8.20
N THR A 184 -0.63 0.45 8.18
CA THR A 184 -1.98 -0.04 8.53
C THR A 184 -2.22 0.05 10.05
N LEU A 185 -3.48 -0.11 10.46
CA LEU A 185 -3.80 -0.28 11.89
C LEU A 185 -3.33 -1.65 12.40
N ARG A 186 -3.43 -2.69 11.55
CA ARG A 186 -2.95 -4.07 11.72
C ARG A 186 -2.83 -4.73 10.34
N PRO A 187 -1.96 -5.74 10.19
CA PRO A 187 -1.98 -6.66 9.05
C PRO A 187 -3.39 -7.13 8.68
N SER A 188 -3.78 -6.99 7.42
CA SER A 188 -5.13 -7.31 6.90
C SER A 188 -5.19 -8.35 5.77
N PRO A 189 -4.35 -9.41 5.74
CA PRO A 189 -4.30 -10.35 4.62
C PRO A 189 -5.66 -11.02 4.33
N GLY A 190 -6.09 -10.93 3.07
CA GLY A 190 -7.39 -11.36 2.56
C GLY A 190 -8.51 -10.30 2.67
N ALA A 191 -8.22 -9.06 3.08
CA ALA A 191 -9.23 -8.07 3.43
C ALA A 191 -8.80 -6.61 3.15
N PRO A 192 -9.75 -5.65 3.10
CA PRO A 192 -9.41 -4.24 2.91
C PRO A 192 -8.60 -3.63 4.06
N ASN A 193 -7.51 -2.96 3.72
CA ASN A 193 -6.68 -2.18 4.65
C ASN A 193 -7.51 -1.31 5.60
N THR A 194 -7.19 -1.38 6.89
CA THR A 194 -7.69 -0.43 7.90
C THR A 194 -6.56 0.45 8.39
N PHE A 195 -6.89 1.68 8.80
CA PHE A 195 -5.91 2.68 9.20
C PHE A 195 -6.41 3.48 10.41
N VAL A 196 -5.50 4.12 11.14
CA VAL A 196 -5.88 5.19 12.07
C VAL A 196 -6.44 6.38 11.26
N GLU A 197 -7.68 6.77 11.53
CA GLU A 197 -8.21 8.05 11.08
C GLU A 197 -7.62 9.19 11.93
N PRO A 198 -7.28 10.34 11.34
CA PRO A 198 -6.83 11.48 12.13
C PRO A 198 -7.98 11.96 13.01
N THR A 199 -7.86 11.76 14.32
CA THR A 199 -8.79 12.33 15.32
C THR A 199 -8.96 13.81 15.04
N ALA A 200 -10.16 14.20 14.62
CA ALA A 200 -10.47 15.60 14.34
C ALA A 200 -10.22 16.42 15.61
N THR A 201 -9.18 17.27 15.58
CA THR A 201 -8.90 18.22 16.67
C THR A 201 -10.20 18.94 17.01
N PRO A 202 -10.72 18.85 18.24
CA PRO A 202 -12.01 19.42 18.57
C PRO A 202 -11.94 20.93 18.32
N THR A 203 -12.72 21.42 17.35
CA THR A 203 -12.85 22.84 17.06
C THR A 203 -13.15 23.54 18.38
N PRO A 204 -12.31 24.50 18.83
CA PRO A 204 -12.49 25.11 20.14
C PRO A 204 -13.88 25.72 20.20
N ALA A 205 -14.69 25.26 21.15
CA ALA A 205 -16.04 25.76 21.34
C ALA A 205 -15.98 27.29 21.49
N PRO A 206 -16.90 28.05 20.86
CA PRO A 206 -16.82 29.50 20.85
C PRO A 206 -16.86 30.03 22.28
N THR A 207 -15.73 30.57 22.74
CA THR A 207 -15.59 31.16 24.07
C THR A 207 -16.67 32.22 24.22
N MET A 208 -17.63 31.96 25.11
CA MET A 208 -18.64 32.94 25.52
C MET A 208 -17.92 34.09 26.21
N THR A 209 -17.56 35.13 25.46
CA THR A 209 -16.99 36.37 26.01
C THR A 209 -17.94 36.91 27.07
N PRO A 210 -17.53 37.00 28.35
CA PRO A 210 -18.41 37.50 29.39
C PRO A 210 -18.77 38.96 29.09
N SER A 211 -20.07 39.25 29.03
CA SER A 211 -20.57 40.61 28.83
C SER A 211 -20.01 41.53 29.92
N PRO A 212 -19.50 42.73 29.59
CA PRO A 212 -18.87 43.60 30.57
C PRO A 212 -19.86 44.01 31.66
N ALA A 213 -19.53 43.68 32.91
CA ALA A 213 -20.32 44.06 34.07
C ALA A 213 -20.40 45.60 34.18
N ALA A 214 -21.58 46.11 34.52
CA ALA A 214 -21.80 47.55 34.63
C ALA A 214 -20.92 48.18 35.72
N ALA A 215 -20.21 49.26 35.36
CA ALA A 215 -19.34 49.97 36.30
C ALA A 215 -20.17 50.67 37.40
N PRO A 216 -19.72 50.69 38.67
CA PRO A 216 -20.41 51.37 39.74
C PRO A 216 -20.31 52.90 39.59
N THR A 217 -21.45 53.59 39.69
CA THR A 217 -21.53 55.05 39.67
C THR A 217 -20.78 55.65 40.87
N ALA A 218 -19.77 56.48 40.62
CA ALA A 218 -19.02 57.16 41.67
C ALA A 218 -19.78 58.40 42.19
N THR A 219 -20.10 58.40 43.49
CA THR A 219 -20.65 59.57 44.21
C THR A 219 -19.57 60.61 44.48
N ALA A 220 -19.88 61.90 44.33
CA ALA A 220 -18.90 62.99 44.40
C ALA A 220 -19.00 63.88 45.64
N ALA A 221 -17.86 64.12 46.30
CA ALA A 221 -17.52 65.25 47.16
C ALA A 221 -15.97 65.35 47.19
N ALA A 222 -15.28 66.44 46.83
CA ALA A 222 -15.29 67.81 47.39
C ALA A 222 -14.61 67.90 48.78
N THR A 223 -13.61 68.75 49.07
CA THR A 223 -12.72 69.64 48.26
C THR A 223 -11.45 69.95 49.10
N GLY A 224 -10.26 70.13 48.51
CA GLY A 224 -9.04 70.48 49.25
C GLY A 224 -8.02 71.29 48.42
N VAL A 225 -7.62 72.47 48.90
CA VAL A 225 -6.88 73.50 48.13
C VAL A 225 -5.35 73.31 48.18
N GLY A 226 -4.66 73.52 47.05
CA GLY A 226 -3.19 73.63 46.95
C GLY A 226 -2.75 74.24 45.61
N ALA A 227 -1.89 75.27 45.63
CA ALA A 227 -1.74 76.22 44.52
C ALA A 227 -0.76 75.84 43.38
N THR A 228 -1.06 76.39 42.20
CA THR A 228 -0.22 76.55 40.98
C THR A 228 0.95 77.55 41.19
N PRO A 229 1.90 77.80 40.25
CA PRO A 229 1.86 77.58 38.78
C PRO A 229 3.10 76.91 38.13
N ALA A 230 2.99 76.70 36.80
CA ALA A 230 4.07 76.28 35.90
C ALA A 230 4.30 77.33 34.79
N PRO A 231 5.47 77.33 34.10
CA PRO A 231 5.67 78.03 32.84
C PRO A 231 6.05 77.10 31.67
N LEU A 232 5.20 77.11 30.63
CA LEU A 232 5.43 77.01 29.17
C LEU A 232 6.37 75.92 28.54
N PRO A 233 6.02 75.39 27.35
CA PRO A 233 6.79 74.33 26.69
C PRO A 233 7.92 74.83 25.79
N VAL A 234 8.93 73.97 25.57
CA VAL A 234 9.92 74.12 24.49
C VAL A 234 9.72 73.00 23.47
N ARG A 235 9.57 73.36 22.20
CA ARG A 235 9.67 72.43 21.04
C ARG A 235 11.03 72.62 20.39
N PHE A 236 11.65 71.52 19.97
CA PHE A 236 12.66 71.51 18.91
C PHE A 236 12.51 70.24 18.04
N GLU A 237 13.15 70.29 16.87
CA GLU A 237 12.94 69.47 15.69
C GLU A 237 13.06 67.95 15.83
N ARG A 238 12.63 67.25 14.75
CA ARG A 238 12.89 65.83 14.55
C ARG A 238 14.39 65.57 14.47
N GLU A 239 14.81 64.36 14.85
CA GLU A 239 15.68 63.59 13.97
C GLU A 239 15.37 62.09 14.06
N SER A 240 15.58 61.34 12.96
CA SER A 240 15.23 59.92 12.91
C SER A 240 16.44 59.05 13.28
N GLY A 241 16.35 58.32 14.40
CA GLY A 241 17.39 57.40 14.86
C GLY A 241 16.84 56.02 15.18
N SER A 242 16.95 55.08 14.24
CA SER A 242 16.65 53.66 14.50
C SER A 242 17.61 53.09 15.54
N ARG A 243 17.09 52.35 16.53
CA ARG A 243 17.90 51.66 17.55
C ARG A 243 17.32 50.30 17.91
N THR A 244 17.95 49.25 17.41
CA THR A 244 17.79 47.86 17.87
C THR A 244 18.77 47.55 19.01
N PRO A 245 18.33 46.84 20.05
CA PRO A 245 19.15 45.86 20.78
C PRO A 245 18.71 44.44 20.37
N TRP A 246 19.60 43.55 19.90
CA TRP A 246 20.73 42.92 20.60
C TRP A 246 20.32 42.03 21.77
N ILE A 247 20.48 40.71 21.58
CA ILE A 247 21.08 39.74 22.51
C ILE A 247 21.68 38.61 21.65
N ALA A 248 22.79 38.02 22.08
CA ALA A 248 23.49 36.96 21.34
C ALA A 248 23.98 35.87 22.29
N LEU A 249 23.90 34.61 21.84
CA LEU A 249 24.65 33.43 22.29
C LEU A 249 24.43 32.36 21.18
N GLY A 250 25.37 31.49 20.81
CA GLY A 250 26.75 31.37 21.26
C GLY A 250 27.19 29.91 21.26
N ALA A 251 27.67 29.38 20.13
CA ALA A 251 28.17 28.01 20.00
C ALA A 251 29.43 27.99 19.12
N VAL A 252 30.45 27.22 19.54
CA VAL A 252 31.77 27.16 18.89
C VAL A 252 31.86 25.90 18.03
N ALA A 253 32.25 26.07 16.76
CA ALA A 253 32.53 24.95 15.86
C ALA A 253 33.95 24.41 16.11
N GLY A 254 34.06 23.18 16.61
CA GLY A 254 35.33 22.44 16.67
C GLY A 254 35.59 21.69 15.36
N ALA A 255 36.72 21.98 14.70
CA ALA A 255 37.15 21.20 13.54
C ALA A 255 37.73 19.84 13.98
N SER A 256 37.43 18.78 13.22
CA SER A 256 37.97 17.42 13.43
C SER A 256 38.70 16.92 12.19
N LEU A 257 39.73 16.08 12.39
CA LEU A 257 40.62 15.60 11.34
C LEU A 257 39.92 14.70 10.32
N ALA A 258 40.29 14.85 9.05
CA ALA A 258 40.13 13.79 8.07
C ALA A 258 41.26 12.75 8.23
N LEU A 259 40.90 11.47 8.35
CA LEU A 259 41.84 10.36 8.17
C LEU A 259 41.57 9.68 6.81
N THR A 260 42.56 9.71 5.94
CA THR A 260 42.57 8.93 4.69
C THR A 260 43.08 7.52 4.96
N PHE A 261 42.21 6.52 4.80
CA PHE A 261 42.63 5.11 4.75
C PHE A 261 43.13 4.77 3.34
N ALA A 262 44.42 4.47 3.22
CA ALA A 262 45.01 3.94 1.98
C ALA A 262 44.82 2.42 1.91
N ALA A 263 44.29 1.92 0.79
CA ALA A 263 44.04 0.50 0.59
C ALA A 263 45.34 -0.31 0.41
N ALA A 264 45.55 -1.34 1.23
CA ALA A 264 46.69 -2.24 1.11
C ALA A 264 46.49 -3.25 -0.04
N ARG A 265 47.32 -3.17 -1.08
CA ARG A 265 47.35 -4.16 -2.16
C ARG A 265 48.09 -5.44 -1.73
N GLY A 266 47.36 -6.46 -1.30
CA GLY A 266 47.88 -7.83 -1.17
C GLY A 266 47.83 -8.57 -2.52
N ALA A 267 48.98 -9.01 -3.04
CA ALA A 267 49.05 -9.71 -4.33
C ALA A 267 50.08 -10.86 -4.34
N LEU A 268 49.62 -12.03 -4.81
CA LEU A 268 50.39 -13.21 -5.27
C LEU A 268 51.46 -13.80 -4.33
N GLY A 269 51.05 -14.80 -3.56
CA GLY A 269 51.11 -16.18 -4.07
C GLY A 269 52.41 -16.99 -3.91
N ARG A 270 52.28 -18.15 -3.26
CA ARG A 270 52.93 -19.44 -3.61
C ARG A 270 52.37 -20.56 -2.73
N TRP A 271 51.70 -21.54 -3.33
CA TRP A 271 51.57 -22.89 -2.76
C TRP A 271 52.12 -23.90 -3.76
N ARG A 272 52.91 -24.86 -3.27
CA ARG A 272 53.73 -25.78 -4.06
C ARG A 272 53.26 -27.20 -3.78
N ARG A 273 52.97 -27.99 -4.82
CA ARG A 273 52.65 -29.43 -4.66
C ARG A 273 53.88 -30.19 -4.13
N GLY A 274 53.63 -31.25 -3.38
CA GLY A 274 54.63 -32.25 -2.96
C GLY A 274 54.22 -32.91 -1.65
N GLY A 275 53.95 -34.22 -1.70
CA GLY A 275 53.33 -35.02 -0.64
C GLY A 275 52.28 -35.93 -1.27
#